data_AF-A0A935GB70-F1
#
_entry.id   AF-A0A935GB70-F1
#
_cell.length_a   1.000
_cell.length_b   1.000
_cell.length_c   1.000
_cell.angle_alpha   90.00
_cell.angle_beta   90.00
_cell.angle_gamma   90.00
#
_symmetry.space_group_name_H-M   'P 1'
#
loop_
_entity.id
_entity.type
_entity.pdbx_description
1 polymer ?
#
loop_
_entity_poly.entity_id
_entity_poly.type
_entity_poly.pdbx_seq_one_letter_code
_entity_poly.pdbx_strand_id
1 'polypeptide(L)'
;MENFWTYTLWGNTIKDYLISICAFTITALILWLFKNVVLKRLKKVTKRTKSKIDDILVSCLTVIKWPLYLVIALWVAFKFIVISDKLNQIYNYFVIIVIVYYATRIIQELINYFTTDISNKRKEEGRATDAGIIKLINNILKVILWVVAILIVLENFGFNIKTILAGIGIGGIAIAFALQAILGDILKMLSIYFDRPFDIGDYITFNDISGNVKKLVLNQLK
;
A
#
# COMPACT_ATOMS: atom_id res chain seq x y z
N MET A 1 6.85 -45.14 -37.71
CA MET A 1 6.62 -44.70 -36.31
C MET A 1 6.38 -43.21 -36.36
N GLU A 2 5.12 -42.80 -36.50
CA GLU A 2 4.75 -41.39 -36.54
C GLU A 2 5.18 -40.72 -35.23
N ASN A 3 5.87 -39.59 -35.34
CA ASN A 3 6.41 -38.88 -34.20
C ASN A 3 5.25 -38.45 -33.28
N PHE A 4 5.04 -39.16 -32.18
CA PHE A 4 4.12 -38.80 -31.10
C PHE A 4 4.23 -37.32 -30.70
N TRP A 5 5.43 -36.76 -30.86
CA TRP A 5 5.79 -35.37 -30.59
C TRP A 5 5.14 -34.29 -31.47
N THR A 6 4.55 -34.64 -32.62
CA THR A 6 3.93 -33.67 -33.55
C THR A 6 2.41 -33.68 -33.54
N TYR A 7 1.78 -34.46 -32.66
CA TYR A 7 0.33 -34.40 -32.47
C TYR A 7 -0.05 -33.03 -31.90
N THR A 8 -0.95 -32.35 -32.60
CA THR A 8 -1.45 -31.02 -32.24
C THR A 8 -2.77 -31.16 -31.48
N LEU A 9 -2.77 -30.73 -30.22
CA LEU A 9 -3.98 -30.62 -29.40
C LEU A 9 -4.22 -29.13 -29.13
N TRP A 10 -5.36 -28.62 -29.62
CA TRP A 10 -5.71 -27.19 -29.54
C TRP A 10 -4.60 -26.26 -30.07
N GLY A 11 -4.03 -26.60 -31.23
CA GLY A 11 -3.04 -25.75 -31.93
C GLY A 11 -1.63 -25.77 -31.36
N ASN A 12 -1.36 -26.53 -30.28
CA ASN A 12 -0.03 -26.67 -29.68
C ASN A 12 0.47 -28.12 -29.81
N THR A 13 1.78 -28.29 -29.94
CA THR A 13 2.37 -29.63 -29.95
C THR A 13 2.50 -30.19 -28.53
N ILE A 14 2.52 -31.51 -28.39
CA ILE A 14 2.77 -32.18 -27.09
C ILE A 14 4.09 -31.70 -26.44
N LYS A 15 5.07 -31.31 -27.26
CA LYS A 15 6.33 -30.69 -26.80
C LYS A 15 6.10 -29.37 -26.06
N ASP A 16 5.19 -28.51 -26.54
CA ASP A 16 4.93 -27.19 -25.96
C ASP A 16 4.30 -27.30 -24.57
N TYR A 17 3.36 -28.24 -24.39
CA TYR A 17 2.80 -28.54 -23.08
C TYR A 17 3.85 -29.06 -22.09
N LEU A 18 4.77 -29.91 -22.57
CA LEU A 18 5.84 -30.49 -21.74
C LEU A 18 6.85 -29.41 -21.32
N ILE A 19 7.24 -28.52 -22.23
CA ILE A 19 8.10 -27.36 -21.94
C ILE A 19 7.44 -26.43 -20.93
N SER A 20 6.13 -26.21 -21.04
CA SER A 20 5.39 -25.31 -20.14
C SER A 20 5.28 -25.87 -18.72
N ILE A 21 5.07 -27.17 -18.56
CA ILE A 21 5.06 -27.83 -17.25
C ILE A 21 6.46 -27.80 -16.63
N CYS A 22 7.50 -28.05 -17.41
CA CYS A 22 8.89 -27.90 -16.97
C CYS A 22 9.20 -26.46 -16.56
N ALA A 23 8.79 -25.46 -17.36
CA ALA A 23 9.00 -24.04 -17.04
C ALA A 23 8.24 -23.62 -15.77
N PHE A 24 7.00 -24.08 -15.59
CA PHE A 24 6.21 -23.84 -14.39
C PHE A 24 6.90 -24.39 -13.14
N THR A 25 7.27 -25.67 -13.16
CA THR A 25 7.88 -26.38 -12.02
C THR A 25 9.23 -25.78 -11.66
N ILE A 26 10.09 -25.50 -12.64
CA ILE A 26 11.41 -24.88 -12.41
C ILE A 26 11.25 -23.48 -11.83
N THR A 27 10.37 -22.65 -12.40
CA THR A 27 10.15 -21.28 -11.91
C THR A 27 9.58 -21.27 -10.50
N ALA A 28 8.59 -22.14 -10.21
CA ALA A 28 8.02 -22.28 -8.88
C ALA A 28 9.07 -22.76 -7.85
N LEU A 29 9.90 -23.73 -8.22
CA LEU A 29 10.98 -24.25 -7.38
C LEU A 29 12.02 -23.15 -7.08
N ILE A 30 12.47 -22.42 -8.09
CA ILE A 30 13.44 -21.32 -7.95
C ILE A 30 12.88 -20.24 -7.03
N LEU A 31 11.64 -19.81 -7.23
CA LEU A 31 11.01 -18.79 -6.41
C LEU A 31 10.79 -19.24 -4.96
N TRP A 32 10.39 -20.50 -4.76
CA TRP A 32 10.25 -21.09 -3.43
C TRP A 32 11.60 -21.19 -2.70
N LEU A 33 12.64 -21.66 -3.38
CA LEU A 33 14.02 -21.70 -2.86
C LEU A 33 14.53 -20.30 -2.54
N PHE A 34 14.39 -19.37 -3.48
CA PHE A 34 14.81 -17.98 -3.32
C PHE A 34 14.16 -17.36 -2.09
N LYS A 35 12.83 -17.47 -1.94
CA LYS A 35 12.13 -16.99 -0.74
C LYS A 35 12.70 -17.62 0.53
N ASN A 36 12.81 -18.95 0.59
CA ASN A 36 13.21 -19.64 1.81
C ASN A 36 14.66 -19.32 2.20
N VAL A 37 15.55 -19.20 1.22
CA VAL A 37 16.95 -18.83 1.43
C VAL A 37 17.07 -17.35 1.83
N VAL A 38 16.42 -16.45 1.09
CA VAL A 38 16.47 -15.00 1.32
C VAL A 38 15.83 -14.66 2.66
N LEU A 39 14.65 -15.20 2.99
CA LEU A 39 14.02 -14.98 4.30
C LEU A 39 14.87 -15.51 5.45
N LYS A 40 15.46 -16.71 5.33
CA LYS A 40 16.35 -17.25 6.37
C LYS A 40 17.60 -16.39 6.54
N ARG A 41 18.20 -15.92 5.44
CA ARG A 41 19.40 -15.08 5.45
C ARG A 41 19.10 -13.70 6.01
N LEU A 42 18.05 -13.03 5.55
CA LEU A 42 17.63 -11.73 6.04
C LEU A 42 17.26 -11.80 7.52
N LYS A 43 16.43 -12.74 7.98
CA LYS A 43 16.12 -12.90 9.42
C LYS A 43 17.36 -13.14 10.28
N LYS A 44 18.39 -13.81 9.74
CA LYS A 44 19.68 -14.03 10.43
C LYS A 44 20.51 -12.74 10.50
N VAL A 45 20.46 -11.91 9.45
CA VAL A 45 21.13 -10.60 9.38
C VAL A 45 20.42 -9.59 10.29
N THR A 46 19.10 -9.56 10.31
CA THR A 46 18.31 -8.71 11.21
C THR A 46 18.61 -8.96 12.69
N LYS A 47 18.91 -10.20 13.09
CA LYS A 47 19.37 -10.50 14.46
C LYS A 47 20.79 -10.03 14.77
N ARG A 48 21.59 -9.72 13.74
CA ARG A 48 22.99 -9.30 13.86
C ARG A 48 23.21 -7.80 13.61
N THR A 49 22.24 -7.11 13.01
CA THR A 49 22.34 -5.70 12.62
C THR A 49 21.21 -4.88 13.24
N LYS A 50 21.49 -3.70 13.80
CA LYS A 50 20.47 -2.76 14.34
C LYS A 50 19.78 -1.90 13.26
N SER A 51 19.81 -2.30 11.99
CA SER A 51 19.34 -1.45 10.89
C SER A 51 17.82 -1.56 10.70
N LYS A 52 17.12 -0.43 10.81
CA LYS A 52 15.65 -0.34 10.57
C LYS A 52 15.26 -0.78 9.15
N ILE A 53 16.16 -0.64 8.18
CA ILE A 53 15.91 -1.02 6.78
C ILE A 53 15.79 -2.54 6.64
N ASP A 54 16.57 -3.30 7.41
CA ASP A 54 16.55 -4.77 7.36
C ASP A 54 15.23 -5.31 7.92
N ASP A 55 14.68 -4.69 8.97
CA ASP A 55 13.37 -5.03 9.54
C ASP A 55 12.22 -4.75 8.56
N ILE A 56 12.28 -3.61 7.85
CA ILE A 56 11.30 -3.25 6.82
C ILE A 56 11.34 -4.26 5.67
N LEU A 57 12.54 -4.62 5.21
CA LEU A 57 12.68 -5.62 4.14
C LEU A 57 12.11 -6.97 4.56
N VAL A 58 12.42 -7.44 5.77
CA VAL A 58 11.89 -8.70 6.28
C VAL A 58 10.37 -8.67 6.38
N SER A 59 9.78 -7.60 6.93
CA SER A 59 8.31 -7.46 7.04
C SER A 59 7.63 -7.43 5.67
N CYS A 60 8.17 -6.71 4.68
CA CYS A 60 7.65 -6.73 3.32
C CYS A 60 7.75 -8.13 2.67
N LEU A 61 8.83 -8.87 2.90
CA LEU A 61 9.02 -10.21 2.35
C LEU A 61 8.14 -11.29 3.01
N THR A 62 7.72 -11.13 4.27
CA THR A 62 6.80 -12.08 4.93
C THR A 62 5.36 -11.97 4.42
N VAL A 63 4.97 -10.80 3.90
CA VAL A 63 3.66 -10.56 3.28
C VAL A 63 3.49 -11.41 2.00
N ILE A 64 4.57 -11.65 1.26
CA ILE A 64 4.55 -12.42 0.01
C ILE A 64 4.37 -13.91 0.32
N LYS A 65 3.18 -14.46 0.03
CA LYS A 65 2.84 -15.87 0.28
C LYS A 65 2.94 -16.73 -0.98
N TRP A 66 2.79 -18.05 -0.80
CA TRP A 66 2.86 -19.07 -1.86
C TRP A 66 2.03 -18.73 -3.14
N PRO A 67 0.85 -18.09 -3.07
CA PRO A 67 0.04 -17.82 -4.26
C PRO A 67 0.71 -16.87 -5.27
N LEU A 68 1.46 -15.86 -4.83
CA LEU A 68 2.13 -14.93 -5.75
C LEU A 68 3.14 -15.64 -6.65
N TYR A 69 3.90 -16.59 -6.07
CA TYR A 69 4.88 -17.35 -6.82
C TYR A 69 4.22 -18.29 -7.83
N LEU A 70 3.05 -18.84 -7.48
CA LEU A 70 2.25 -19.66 -8.40
C LEU A 70 1.79 -18.83 -9.60
N VAL A 71 1.32 -17.59 -9.37
CA VAL A 71 0.92 -16.69 -10.45
C VAL A 71 2.09 -16.32 -11.36
N ILE A 72 3.26 -16.02 -10.82
CA ILE A 72 4.46 -15.75 -11.64
C ILE A 72 4.87 -16.99 -12.43
N ALA A 73 4.83 -18.17 -11.81
CA ALA A 73 5.17 -19.42 -12.49
C ALA A 73 4.17 -19.74 -13.61
N LEU A 74 2.86 -19.53 -13.40
CA LEU A 74 1.85 -19.65 -14.46
C LEU A 74 2.08 -18.64 -15.58
N TRP A 75 2.53 -17.42 -15.26
CA TRP A 75 2.79 -16.39 -16.26
C TRP A 75 3.92 -16.78 -17.19
N VAL A 76 4.98 -17.35 -16.62
CA VAL A 76 6.11 -17.87 -17.39
C VAL A 76 5.68 -19.09 -18.22
N ALA A 77 4.87 -20.00 -17.66
CA ALA A 77 4.40 -21.19 -18.35
C ALA A 77 3.51 -20.86 -19.57
N PHE A 78 2.61 -19.89 -19.44
CA PHE A 78 1.73 -19.48 -20.54
C PHE A 78 2.44 -18.75 -21.68
N LYS A 79 3.71 -18.34 -21.54
CA LYS A 79 4.50 -17.85 -22.68
C LYS A 79 4.85 -18.93 -23.69
N PHE A 80 4.82 -20.20 -23.29
CA PHE A 80 5.21 -21.33 -24.13
C PHE A 80 4.01 -22.05 -24.76
N ILE A 81 2.78 -21.61 -24.50
CA ILE A 81 1.54 -22.18 -25.06
C ILE A 81 0.78 -21.10 -25.81
N VAL A 82 0.36 -21.39 -27.04
CA VAL A 82 -0.60 -20.55 -27.78
C VAL A 82 -1.99 -20.80 -27.20
N ILE A 83 -2.48 -19.86 -26.42
CA ILE A 83 -3.79 -19.91 -25.76
C ILE A 83 -4.77 -19.01 -26.52
N SER A 84 -6.04 -19.41 -26.60
CA SER A 84 -7.11 -18.58 -27.16
C SER A 84 -7.18 -17.21 -26.47
N ASP A 85 -7.45 -16.15 -27.24
CA ASP A 85 -7.48 -14.77 -26.77
C ASP A 85 -8.36 -14.56 -25.52
N LYS A 86 -9.51 -15.26 -25.43
CA LYS A 86 -10.41 -15.18 -24.27
C LYS A 86 -9.76 -15.70 -22.98
N LEU A 87 -9.04 -16.81 -23.06
CA LEU A 87 -8.36 -17.40 -21.90
C LEU A 87 -7.16 -16.54 -21.48
N ASN A 88 -6.43 -15.96 -22.43
CA ASN A 88 -5.35 -15.01 -22.14
C ASN A 88 -5.89 -13.75 -21.45
N GLN A 89 -7.05 -13.24 -21.87
CA GLN A 89 -7.69 -12.09 -21.24
C GLN A 89 -8.11 -12.37 -19.79
N ILE A 90 -8.79 -13.49 -19.52
CA ILE A 90 -9.17 -13.92 -18.17
C ILE A 90 -7.93 -14.08 -17.29
N TYR A 91 -6.87 -14.67 -17.84
CA TYR A 91 -5.61 -14.84 -17.15
C TYR A 91 -4.97 -13.50 -16.77
N ASN A 92 -4.88 -12.55 -17.71
CA ASN A 92 -4.32 -11.23 -17.43
C ASN A 92 -5.10 -10.49 -16.34
N TYR A 93 -6.43 -10.57 -16.35
CA TYR A 93 -7.26 -10.03 -15.27
C TYR A 93 -6.96 -10.64 -13.91
N PHE A 94 -6.80 -11.96 -13.85
CA PHE A 94 -6.43 -12.65 -12.61
C PHE A 94 -5.04 -12.22 -12.12
N VAL A 95 -4.05 -12.15 -13.01
CA VAL A 95 -2.68 -11.71 -12.69
C VAL A 95 -2.68 -10.30 -12.11
N ILE A 96 -3.38 -9.36 -12.76
CA ILE A 96 -3.47 -7.96 -12.31
C ILE A 96 -4.10 -7.87 -10.92
N ILE A 97 -5.20 -8.58 -10.66
CA ILE A 97 -5.83 -8.60 -9.33
C ILE A 97 -4.82 -9.07 -8.27
N VAL A 98 -4.10 -10.14 -8.55
CA VAL A 98 -3.12 -10.71 -7.61
C VAL A 98 -1.97 -9.72 -7.37
N ILE A 99 -1.41 -9.14 -8.43
CA ILE A 99 -0.31 -8.16 -8.31
C ILE A 99 -0.76 -6.95 -7.49
N VAL A 100 -1.92 -6.37 -7.82
CA VAL A 100 -2.44 -5.19 -7.12
C VAL A 100 -2.74 -5.51 -5.65
N TYR A 101 -3.31 -6.68 -5.35
CA TYR A 101 -3.54 -7.13 -3.99
C TYR A 101 -2.25 -7.23 -3.17
N TYR A 102 -1.20 -7.85 -3.73
CA TYR A 102 0.08 -7.98 -3.03
C TYR A 102 0.83 -6.64 -2.91
N ALA A 103 0.81 -5.79 -3.94
CA ALA A 103 1.36 -4.44 -3.87
C ALA A 103 0.67 -3.62 -2.75
N THR A 104 -0.66 -3.68 -2.70
CA THR A 104 -1.49 -3.06 -1.66
C THR A 104 -1.09 -3.57 -0.27
N ARG A 105 -0.94 -4.88 -0.10
CA ARG A 105 -0.53 -5.49 1.17
C ARG A 105 0.88 -5.09 1.60
N ILE A 106 1.84 -4.99 0.68
CA ILE A 106 3.20 -4.53 0.97
C ILE A 106 3.20 -3.09 1.48
N ILE A 107 2.48 -2.20 0.81
CA ILE A 107 2.39 -0.80 1.25
C ILE A 107 1.66 -0.70 2.59
N GLN A 108 0.61 -1.49 2.85
CA GLN A 108 -0.05 -1.54 4.15
C GLN A 108 0.90 -1.98 5.28
N GLU A 109 1.77 -2.95 5.02
CA GLU A 109 2.77 -3.38 5.99
C GLU A 109 3.78 -2.27 6.27
N LEU A 110 4.17 -1.50 5.24
CA LEU A 110 5.02 -0.33 5.40
C LEU A 110 4.36 0.74 6.29
N ILE A 111 3.08 1.05 6.03
CA ILE A 111 2.31 2.00 6.86
C ILE A 111 2.22 1.49 8.31
N ASN A 112 1.96 0.20 8.50
CA ASN A 112 1.91 -0.41 9.84
C ASN A 112 3.26 -0.31 10.55
N TYR A 113 4.36 -0.59 9.86
CA TYR A 113 5.70 -0.52 10.43
C TYR A 113 5.99 0.88 10.99
N PHE A 114 5.69 1.94 10.21
CA PHE A 114 5.91 3.31 10.65
C PHE A 114 4.94 3.76 11.76
N THR A 115 3.69 3.33 11.74
CA THR A 115 2.66 3.79 12.68
C THR A 115 2.66 3.03 14.01
N THR A 116 3.03 1.76 14.01
CA THR A 116 2.92 0.89 15.21
C THR A 116 4.01 1.21 16.24
N ASP A 117 5.25 1.45 15.80
CA ASP A 117 6.35 1.82 16.72
C ASP A 117 6.07 3.16 17.41
N ILE A 118 5.59 4.14 16.65
CA ILE A 118 5.24 5.47 17.18
C ILE A 118 4.01 5.35 18.11
N SER A 119 2.98 4.61 17.71
CA SER A 119 1.77 4.43 18.53
C SER A 119 2.05 3.72 19.86
N ASN A 120 2.96 2.74 19.90
CA ASN A 120 3.27 2.01 21.12
C ASN A 120 4.08 2.88 22.09
N LYS A 121 5.10 3.58 21.61
CA LYS A 121 5.88 4.54 22.42
C LYS A 121 5.00 5.61 23.06
N ARG A 122 4.05 6.17 22.30
CA ARG A 122 3.10 7.17 22.84
C ARG A 122 2.18 6.62 23.92
N LYS A 123 1.77 5.34 23.84
CA LYS A 123 0.99 4.71 24.91
C LYS A 123 1.81 4.51 26.17
N GLU A 124 3.05 4.06 26.03
CA GLU A 124 3.99 3.86 27.15
C GLU A 124 4.32 5.18 27.86
N GLU A 125 4.39 6.29 27.12
CA GLU A 125 4.56 7.65 27.65
C GLU A 125 3.29 8.23 28.33
N GLY A 126 2.22 7.44 28.48
CA GLY A 126 0.94 7.91 29.04
C GLY A 126 0.13 8.80 28.09
N ARG A 127 0.55 8.96 26.83
CA ARG A 127 -0.13 9.77 25.80
C ARG A 127 -1.06 8.91 24.94
N ALA A 128 -2.03 8.28 25.61
CA ALA A 128 -2.98 7.38 24.95
C ALA A 128 -3.79 8.07 23.83
N THR A 129 -4.12 9.36 24.00
CA THR A 129 -4.84 10.17 22.99
C THR A 129 -4.03 10.31 21.71
N ASP A 130 -2.72 10.61 21.79
CA ASP A 130 -1.84 10.75 20.63
C ASP A 130 -1.74 9.42 19.85
N ALA A 131 -1.66 8.30 20.57
CA ALA A 131 -1.69 6.97 19.97
C ALA A 131 -3.01 6.67 19.26
N GLY A 132 -4.13 7.14 19.81
CA GLY A 132 -5.45 7.08 19.16
C GLY A 132 -5.47 7.81 17.82
N ILE A 133 -4.94 9.03 17.79
CA ILE A 133 -4.85 9.84 16.55
C ILE A 133 -3.99 9.14 15.49
N ILE A 134 -2.83 8.59 15.87
CA ILE A 134 -1.95 7.85 14.95
C ILE A 134 -2.69 6.64 14.34
N LYS A 135 -3.47 5.92 15.15
CA LYS A 135 -4.26 4.77 14.68
C LYS A 135 -5.38 5.21 13.72
N LEU A 136 -6.03 6.34 13.98
CA LEU A 136 -7.04 6.90 13.09
C LEU A 136 -6.44 7.26 11.72
N ILE A 137 -5.30 7.96 11.70
CA ILE A 137 -4.58 8.30 10.46
C ILE A 137 -4.18 7.02 9.71
N ASN A 138 -3.65 6.01 10.40
CA ASN A 138 -3.31 4.72 9.79
C ASN A 138 -4.52 4.08 9.08
N ASN A 139 -5.69 4.09 9.73
CA ASN A 139 -6.91 3.54 9.15
C ASN A 139 -7.36 4.32 7.91
N ILE A 140 -7.32 5.65 7.96
CA ILE A 140 -7.66 6.50 6.80
C ILE A 140 -6.74 6.21 5.61
N LEU A 141 -5.43 6.13 5.83
CA LEU A 141 -4.46 5.81 4.79
C LEU A 141 -4.74 4.44 4.14
N LYS A 142 -5.10 3.44 4.95
CA LYS A 142 -5.45 2.10 4.44
C LYS A 142 -6.72 2.11 3.59
N VAL A 143 -7.73 2.89 3.97
CA VAL A 143 -8.97 3.04 3.20
C VAL A 143 -8.67 3.69 1.85
N ILE A 144 -7.92 4.80 1.84
CA ILE A 144 -7.51 5.47 0.60
C ILE A 144 -6.75 4.52 -0.31
N LEU A 145 -5.82 3.75 0.25
CA LEU A 145 -5.01 2.81 -0.49
C LEU A 145 -5.86 1.70 -1.14
N TRP A 146 -6.86 1.18 -0.45
CA TRP A 146 -7.81 0.22 -1.03
C TRP A 146 -8.65 0.83 -2.15
N VAL A 147 -9.09 2.09 -2.00
CA VAL A 147 -9.82 2.80 -3.08
C VAL A 147 -8.95 2.88 -4.33
N VAL A 148 -7.69 3.29 -4.20
CA VAL A 148 -6.74 3.35 -5.32
C VAL A 148 -6.50 1.96 -5.92
N ALA A 149 -6.32 0.93 -5.10
CA ALA A 149 -6.13 -0.44 -5.56
C ALA A 149 -7.31 -0.93 -6.42
N ILE A 150 -8.54 -0.65 -5.98
CA ILE A 150 -9.75 -0.99 -6.73
C ILE A 150 -9.79 -0.26 -8.07
N LEU A 151 -9.46 1.04 -8.10
CA LEU A 151 -9.44 1.82 -9.34
C LEU A 151 -8.44 1.25 -10.37
N ILE A 152 -7.24 0.84 -9.93
CA ILE A 152 -6.24 0.23 -10.81
C ILE A 152 -6.77 -1.08 -11.42
N VAL A 153 -7.44 -1.91 -10.62
CA VAL A 153 -8.04 -3.16 -11.13
C VAL A 153 -9.14 -2.85 -12.16
N LEU A 154 -10.02 -1.88 -11.86
CA LEU A 154 -11.10 -1.49 -12.76
C LEU A 154 -10.57 -0.92 -14.09
N GLU A 155 -9.53 -0.09 -14.06
CA GLU A 155 -8.89 0.45 -15.26
C GLU A 155 -8.42 -0.67 -16.19
N ASN A 156 -7.75 -1.66 -15.62
CA ASN A 156 -7.26 -2.82 -16.36
C ASN A 156 -8.39 -3.69 -16.92
N PHE A 157 -9.58 -3.65 -16.30
CA PHE A 157 -10.78 -4.35 -16.78
C PHE A 157 -11.47 -3.59 -17.92
N GLY A 158 -10.96 -2.42 -18.31
CA GLY A 158 -11.51 -1.59 -19.38
C GLY A 158 -12.58 -0.61 -18.90
N PHE A 159 -12.79 -0.46 -17.59
CA PHE A 159 -13.67 0.59 -17.06
C PHE A 159 -13.02 1.96 -17.24
N ASN A 160 -13.82 2.95 -17.62
CA ASN A 160 -13.36 4.32 -17.69
C ASN A 160 -13.22 4.91 -16.28
N ILE A 161 -12.02 4.80 -15.72
CA ILE A 161 -11.72 5.35 -14.40
C ILE A 161 -11.89 6.87 -14.32
N LYS A 162 -11.83 7.61 -15.44
CA LYS A 162 -11.99 9.08 -15.42
C LYS A 162 -13.38 9.47 -14.91
N THR A 163 -14.41 8.72 -15.29
CA THR A 163 -15.79 8.95 -14.82
C THR A 163 -15.92 8.67 -13.32
N ILE A 164 -15.36 7.57 -12.85
CA ILE A 164 -15.39 7.20 -11.42
C ILE A 164 -14.57 8.21 -10.60
N LEU A 165 -13.39 8.57 -11.09
CA LEU A 165 -12.51 9.54 -10.46
C LEU A 165 -13.16 10.92 -10.38
N ALA A 166 -13.91 11.34 -11.41
CA ALA A 166 -14.71 12.56 -11.38
C ALA A 166 -15.78 12.50 -10.28
N GLY A 167 -16.48 11.37 -10.13
CA GLY A 167 -17.45 11.16 -9.05
C GLY A 167 -16.82 11.21 -7.65
N ILE A 168 -15.67 10.55 -7.46
CA ILE A 168 -14.89 10.63 -6.21
C ILE A 168 -14.42 12.06 -5.96
N GLY A 169 -14.03 12.79 -7.00
CA GLY A 169 -13.64 14.21 -6.90
C GLY A 169 -14.76 15.08 -6.34
N ILE A 170 -15.99 14.93 -6.84
CA ILE A 170 -17.17 15.63 -6.30
C ILE A 170 -17.44 15.22 -4.84
N GLY A 171 -17.31 13.92 -4.53
CA GLY A 171 -17.40 13.44 -3.15
C GLY A 171 -16.34 14.04 -2.22
N GLY A 172 -15.11 14.23 -2.72
CA GLY A 172 -14.02 14.89 -2.01
C GLY A 172 -14.31 16.36 -1.70
N ILE A 173 -15.00 17.07 -2.59
CA ILE A 173 -15.45 18.45 -2.36
C ILE A 173 -16.45 18.51 -1.19
N ALA A 174 -17.41 17.57 -1.12
CA ALA A 174 -18.35 17.49 0.00
C ALA A 174 -17.63 17.27 1.34
N ILE A 175 -16.61 16.39 1.37
CA ILE A 175 -15.77 16.18 2.55
C ILE A 175 -14.98 17.45 2.91
N ALA A 176 -14.44 18.14 1.90
CA ALA A 176 -13.71 19.40 2.12
C ALA A 176 -14.60 20.48 2.72
N PHE A 177 -15.85 20.62 2.26
CA PHE A 177 -16.83 21.51 2.87
C PHE A 177 -17.15 21.14 4.32
N ALA A 178 -17.32 19.84 4.61
CA ALA A 178 -17.55 19.38 5.98
C ALA A 178 -16.36 19.68 6.92
N LEU A 179 -15.14 19.70 6.39
CA LEU A 179 -13.90 19.99 7.14
C LEU A 179 -13.47 21.46 7.06
N GLN A 180 -14.21 22.32 6.35
CA GLN A 180 -13.79 23.69 6.05
C GLN A 180 -13.47 24.50 7.31
N ALA A 181 -14.28 24.38 8.36
CA ALA A 181 -14.05 25.07 9.63
C ALA A 181 -12.73 24.65 10.29
N ILE A 182 -12.48 23.34 10.36
CA ILE A 182 -11.27 22.77 10.97
C ILE A 182 -10.02 23.19 10.20
N LEU A 183 -10.07 23.13 8.87
CA LEU A 183 -8.98 23.60 8.01
C LEU A 183 -8.70 25.09 8.21
N GLY A 184 -9.75 25.91 8.33
CA GLY A 184 -9.62 27.33 8.61
C GLY A 184 -8.87 27.61 9.92
N ASP A 185 -9.16 26.86 10.98
CA ASP A 185 -8.49 27.05 12.28
C ASP A 185 -7.04 26.58 12.28
N ILE A 186 -6.73 25.49 11.55
CA ILE A 186 -5.34 25.07 11.33
C ILE A 186 -4.55 26.14 10.57
N LEU A 187 -5.15 26.73 9.53
CA LEU A 187 -4.49 27.78 8.73
C LEU A 187 -4.24 29.06 9.55
N LYS A 188 -5.16 29.46 10.42
CA LYS A 188 -4.94 30.57 11.37
C LYS A 188 -3.76 30.28 12.30
N MET A 189 -3.72 29.08 12.88
CA MET A 189 -2.61 28.68 13.75
C MET A 189 -1.28 28.66 13.00
N LEU A 190 -1.28 28.22 11.74
CA LEU A 190 -0.10 28.18 10.89
C LEU A 190 0.40 29.59 10.52
N SER A 191 -0.51 30.53 10.21
CA SER A 191 -0.16 31.93 9.95
C SER A 191 0.44 32.58 11.20
N ILE A 192 -0.13 32.39 12.39
CA ILE A 192 0.47 32.89 13.64
C ILE A 192 1.88 32.32 13.84
N TYR A 193 2.08 31.03 13.55
CA TYR A 193 3.39 30.39 13.71
C TYR A 193 4.44 30.90 12.73
N PHE A 194 4.06 31.20 11.49
CA PHE A 194 4.97 31.71 10.46
C PHE A 194 5.22 33.21 10.58
N ASP A 195 4.15 33.99 10.75
CA ASP A 195 4.22 35.45 10.78
C ASP A 195 4.71 35.96 12.15
N ARG A 196 4.70 35.10 13.18
CA ARG A 196 5.11 35.39 14.57
C ARG A 196 4.76 36.81 15.05
N PRO A 197 3.48 37.23 14.95
CA PRO A 197 3.09 38.56 15.41
C PRO A 197 3.26 38.75 16.93
N PHE A 198 3.34 37.65 17.68
CA PHE A 198 3.60 37.59 19.12
C PHE A 198 4.16 36.22 19.46
N ASP A 199 5.00 36.13 20.49
CA ASP A 199 5.59 34.91 21.01
C ASP A 199 4.97 34.46 22.34
N ILE A 200 5.25 33.22 22.74
CA ILE A 200 4.79 32.67 24.02
C ILE A 200 5.47 33.45 25.14
N GLY A 201 4.67 34.09 25.99
CA GLY A 201 5.13 34.95 27.08
C GLY A 201 4.87 36.44 26.85
N ASP A 202 4.51 36.85 25.64
CA ASP A 202 4.22 38.25 25.35
C ASP A 202 2.93 38.70 26.03
N TYR A 203 2.95 39.93 26.55
CA TYR A 203 1.75 40.60 27.06
C TYR A 203 1.05 41.27 25.89
N ILE A 204 -0.12 40.78 25.54
CA ILE A 204 -0.91 41.30 24.43
C ILE A 204 -2.26 41.79 24.95
N THR A 205 -2.78 42.83 24.30
CA THR A 205 -4.14 43.31 24.53
C THR A 205 -4.91 43.12 23.24
N PHE A 206 -5.97 42.33 23.30
CA PHE A 206 -6.82 42.03 22.15
C PHE A 206 -8.27 42.36 22.53
N ASN A 207 -8.82 43.41 21.90
CA ASN A 207 -10.08 44.05 22.32
C ASN A 207 -10.03 44.45 23.81
N ASP A 208 -11.00 44.00 24.62
CA ASP A 208 -11.13 44.33 26.05
C ASP A 208 -10.38 43.35 26.97
N ILE A 209 -9.58 42.43 26.42
CA ILE A 209 -8.89 41.38 27.18
C ILE A 209 -7.38 41.62 27.12
N SER A 210 -6.75 41.73 28.28
CA SER A 210 -5.29 41.91 28.43
C SER A 210 -4.69 40.75 29.21
N GLY A 211 -3.56 40.22 28.76
CA GLY A 211 -2.87 39.15 29.47
C GLY A 211 -1.64 38.60 28.74
N ASN A 212 -0.93 37.68 29.40
CA ASN A 212 0.22 37.00 28.83
C ASN A 212 -0.20 35.78 28.01
N VAL A 213 0.45 35.59 26.86
CA VAL A 213 0.27 34.42 26.00
C VAL A 213 0.85 33.18 26.68
N LYS A 214 0.00 32.25 27.13
CA LYS A 214 0.44 30.99 27.76
C LYS A 214 0.65 29.84 26.76
N LYS A 215 -0.28 29.64 25.83
CA LYS A 215 -0.25 28.52 24.88
C LYS A 215 -1.20 28.77 23.70
N LEU A 216 -0.80 28.31 22.51
CA LEU A 216 -1.65 28.25 21.32
C LEU A 216 -2.35 26.89 21.26
N VAL A 217 -3.68 26.87 21.13
CA VAL A 217 -4.51 25.66 21.08
C VAL A 217 -5.52 25.74 19.93
N LEU A 218 -5.62 24.66 19.15
CA LEU A 218 -6.68 24.47 18.15
C LEU A 218 -8.06 24.50 18.83
N ASN A 219 -9.00 25.29 18.31
CA ASN A 219 -10.37 25.53 18.83
C ASN A 219 -10.56 26.48 20.04
N GLN A 220 -9.57 27.31 20.43
CA GLN A 220 -9.78 28.29 21.54
C GLN A 220 -9.36 29.74 21.24
N LEU A 221 -9.35 30.16 19.98
CA LEU A 221 -9.33 31.59 19.65
C LEU A 221 -10.79 32.07 19.55
N LYS A 222 -11.40 32.35 20.69
CA LYS A 222 -12.64 33.13 20.80
C LYS A 222 -12.36 34.36 21.66
#